data_AF-A0A2T6BSH9-F1
#
_entry.id   AF-A0A2T6BSH9-F1
#
_cell.length_a   1.000
_cell.length_b   1.000
_cell.length_c   1.000
_cell.angle_alpha   90.00
_cell.angle_beta   90.00
_cell.angle_gamma   90.00
#
_symmetry.space_group_name_H-M   'P 1'
#
loop_
_entity.id
_entity.type
_entity.pdbx_description
1 polymer ?
#
loop_
_entity_poly.entity_id
_entity_poly.type
_entity_poly.pdbx_seq_one_letter_code
_entity_poly.pdbx_strand_id
1 'polypeptide(L)'
;MNSLIKILILLLLISCQKAELDEKRIIGIGKQLTHTEFSQSEFEVSDIVKIGNGMKKKIIELKKNATAFEYGINNGDFEEPFGNRKADGILTITTDYKDIGIRLKYDKKLDKFHILGWMTLAND
;
A
#
# COMPACT_ATOMS: atom_id res chain seq x y z
N MET A 1 -35.60 -24.18 -23.81
CA MET A 1 -34.52 -23.20 -23.50
C MET A 1 -33.54 -23.89 -22.57
N ASN A 2 -32.43 -24.31 -23.16
CA ASN A 2 -31.70 -25.53 -22.81
C ASN A 2 -30.85 -25.36 -21.55
N SER A 3 -30.77 -26.42 -20.74
CA SER A 3 -29.92 -26.50 -19.54
C SER A 3 -28.47 -26.07 -19.79
N LEU A 4 -27.98 -26.22 -21.02
CA LEU A 4 -26.68 -25.74 -21.50
C LEU A 4 -26.48 -24.22 -21.37
N ILE A 5 -27.52 -23.41 -21.59
CA ILE A 5 -27.43 -21.93 -21.48
C ILE A 5 -27.27 -21.52 -20.00
N LYS A 6 -27.89 -22.24 -19.07
CA LYS A 6 -27.78 -21.97 -17.63
C LYS A 6 -26.35 -22.24 -17.12
N ILE A 7 -25.69 -23.28 -17.63
CA ILE A 7 -24.31 -23.62 -17.27
C ILE A 7 -23.32 -22.55 -17.79
N LEU A 8 -23.55 -22.03 -19.00
CA LEU A 8 -22.70 -20.97 -19.58
C LEU A 8 -22.78 -19.66 -18.79
N ILE A 9 -23.97 -19.29 -18.31
CA ILE A 9 -24.18 -18.11 -17.47
C ILE A 9 -23.55 -18.30 -16.08
N LEU A 10 -23.60 -19.52 -15.52
CA LEU A 10 -23.00 -19.83 -14.23
C LEU A 10 -21.46 -19.73 -14.26
N LEU A 11 -20.83 -20.16 -15.36
CA LEU A 11 -19.38 -20.08 -15.56
C LEU A 11 -18.87 -18.63 -15.72
N LEU A 12 -19.70 -17.74 -16.28
CA LEU A 12 -19.36 -16.32 -16.44
C LEU A 12 -19.36 -15.55 -15.11
N LEU A 13 -20.06 -16.03 -14.07
CA LEU A 13 -20.14 -15.37 -12.77
C LEU A 13 -18.92 -15.65 -11.86
N ILE A 14 -18.09 -16.64 -12.19
CA ILE A 14 -16.94 -17.05 -11.37
C ILE A 14 -15.66 -16.27 -11.75
N SER A 15 -15.64 -15.54 -12.88
CA SER A 15 -14.39 -14.90 -13.35
C SER A 15 -14.10 -13.52 -12.78
N CYS A 16 -14.97 -12.97 -11.92
CA CYS A 16 -14.71 -11.71 -11.23
C CYS A 16 -13.94 -11.95 -9.92
N GLN A 17 -12.79 -12.65 -9.99
CA GLN A 17 -11.82 -12.62 -8.90
C GLN A 17 -11.19 -11.23 -8.91
N LYS A 18 -11.73 -10.34 -8.06
CA LYS A 18 -11.09 -9.07 -7.73
C LYS A 18 -9.66 -9.39 -7.32
N ALA A 19 -8.67 -8.88 -8.05
CA ALA A 19 -7.27 -9.12 -7.73
C ALA A 19 -7.04 -8.65 -6.29
N GLU A 20 -6.84 -9.60 -5.39
CA GLU A 20 -6.58 -9.33 -3.99
C GLU A 20 -5.19 -8.73 -3.88
N LEU A 21 -5.04 -7.67 -3.08
CA LEU A 21 -3.73 -7.08 -2.83
C LEU A 21 -2.84 -8.10 -2.13
N ASP A 22 -1.58 -8.19 -2.57
CA ASP A 22 -0.60 -9.03 -1.90
C ASP A 22 -0.20 -8.39 -0.56
N GLU A 23 -0.91 -8.79 0.49
CA GLU A 23 -0.72 -8.26 1.83
C GLU A 23 0.70 -8.47 2.35
N LYS A 24 1.32 -9.61 2.05
CA LYS A 24 2.67 -9.92 2.51
C LYS A 24 3.69 -8.97 1.90
N ARG A 25 3.58 -8.68 0.60
CA ARG A 25 4.46 -7.72 -0.09
C ARG A 25 4.30 -6.31 0.46
N ILE A 26 3.06 -5.88 0.68
CA ILE A 26 2.77 -4.52 1.18
C ILE A 26 3.25 -4.36 2.63
N ILE A 27 3.03 -5.33 3.52
CA ILE A 27 3.61 -5.31 4.87
C ILE A 27 5.15 -5.32 4.79
N GLY A 28 5.71 -6.09 3.84
CA GLY A 28 7.14 -6.10 3.55
C GLY A 28 7.70 -4.72 3.21
N ILE A 29 6.97 -3.93 2.42
CA ILE A 29 7.30 -2.52 2.13
C ILE A 29 7.39 -1.71 3.42
N GLY A 30 6.38 -1.79 4.29
CA GLY A 30 6.35 -1.05 5.56
C GLY A 30 7.54 -1.37 6.46
N LYS A 31 7.87 -2.67 6.58
CA LYS A 31 9.05 -3.14 7.33
C LYS A 31 10.34 -2.60 6.70
N GLN A 32 10.53 -2.77 5.39
CA GLN A 32 11.73 -2.27 4.72
C GLN A 32 11.89 -0.76 4.91
N LEU A 33 10.84 0.03 4.68
CA LEU A 33 10.88 1.48 4.88
C LEU A 33 11.40 1.86 6.28
N THR A 34 10.83 1.26 7.32
CA THR A 34 11.12 1.60 8.73
C THR A 34 12.45 1.04 9.24
N HIS A 35 12.99 -0.02 8.65
CA HIS A 35 14.30 -0.58 9.02
C HIS A 35 15.46 0.02 8.21
N THR A 36 15.16 0.77 7.14
CA THR A 36 16.17 1.33 6.24
C THR A 36 16.81 2.61 6.77
N GLU A 37 18.13 2.70 6.68
CA GLU A 37 18.86 3.97 6.83
C GLU A 37 18.94 4.72 5.50
N PHE A 38 18.24 5.85 5.38
CA PHE A 38 18.20 6.67 4.16
C PHE A 38 19.41 7.62 4.02
N SER A 39 20.58 7.24 4.56
CA SER A 39 21.77 8.11 4.68
C SER A 39 22.72 8.06 3.48
N GLN A 40 22.51 7.17 2.49
CA GLN A 40 23.36 7.04 1.31
C GLN A 40 22.55 6.96 0.01
N SER A 41 23.19 7.36 -1.09
CA SER A 41 22.63 7.44 -2.45
C SER A 41 22.03 6.09 -2.89
N GLU A 42 20.82 6.17 -3.44
CA GLU A 42 20.10 5.07 -4.12
C GLU A 42 19.73 3.85 -3.26
N PHE A 43 18.98 4.08 -2.18
CA PHE A 43 18.28 2.98 -1.53
C PHE A 43 17.01 2.57 -2.29
N GLU A 44 16.90 1.28 -2.60
CA GLU A 44 15.73 0.64 -3.19
C GLU A 44 14.97 -0.20 -2.15
N VAL A 45 13.66 0.02 -2.05
CA VAL A 45 12.74 -0.96 -1.44
C VAL A 45 12.29 -1.89 -2.57
N SER A 46 12.47 -3.20 -2.41
CA SER A 46 12.33 -4.20 -3.49
C SER A 46 11.04 -4.04 -4.30
N ASP A 47 9.93 -3.83 -3.59
CA ASP A 47 8.57 -3.78 -4.13
C ASP A 47 8.07 -2.36 -4.44
N ILE A 48 8.94 -1.34 -4.39
CA ILE A 48 8.59 0.04 -4.71
C ILE A 48 9.36 0.51 -5.94
N VAL A 49 8.65 1.12 -6.89
CA VAL A 49 9.26 1.69 -8.11
C VAL A 49 10.19 2.85 -7.77
N LYS A 50 9.74 3.78 -6.92
CA LYS A 50 10.52 4.94 -6.47
C LYS A 50 9.97 5.50 -5.16
N ILE A 51 10.88 5.93 -4.29
CA ILE A 51 10.53 6.62 -3.04
C ILE A 51 10.86 8.11 -3.17
N GLY A 52 9.83 8.95 -3.11
CA GLY A 52 9.98 10.40 -3.14
C GLY A 52 10.62 10.97 -1.86
N ASN A 53 11.28 12.13 -1.95
CA ASN A 53 11.97 12.76 -0.81
C ASN A 53 11.03 13.07 0.37
N GLY A 54 9.77 13.43 0.11
CA GLY A 54 8.79 13.66 1.17
C GLY A 54 8.53 12.40 2.01
N MET A 55 8.42 11.23 1.35
CA MET A 55 8.26 9.95 2.03
C MET A 55 9.51 9.61 2.86
N LYS A 56 10.72 9.78 2.28
CA LYS A 56 11.98 9.56 3.01
C LYS A 56 12.06 10.41 4.28
N LYS A 57 11.80 11.71 4.17
CA LYS A 57 11.78 12.63 5.31
C LYS A 57 10.81 12.18 6.39
N LYS A 58 9.60 11.73 6.00
CA LYS A 58 8.60 11.27 6.96
C LYS A 58 9.02 9.99 7.66
N ILE A 59 9.59 9.01 6.95
CA ILE A 59 10.09 7.80 7.61
C ILE A 59 11.25 8.10 8.56
N ILE A 60 12.19 8.98 8.17
CA ILE A 60 13.26 9.43 9.07
C ILE A 60 12.69 10.09 10.33
N GLU A 61 11.67 10.94 10.18
CA GLU A 61 10.97 11.56 11.31
C GLU A 61 10.34 10.50 12.23
N LEU A 62 9.61 9.53 11.67
CA LEU A 62 9.00 8.45 12.45
C LEU A 62 10.06 7.64 13.20
N LYS A 63 11.10 7.17 12.51
CA LYS A 63 12.21 6.40 13.12
C LYS A 63 12.94 7.14 14.24
N LYS A 64 12.97 8.47 14.20
CA LYS A 64 13.59 9.29 15.23
C LYS A 64 12.73 9.41 16.50
N ASN A 65 11.40 9.31 16.37
CA ASN A 65 10.46 9.64 17.45
C ASN A 65 9.64 8.43 17.94
N ALA A 66 9.58 7.35 17.18
CA ALA A 66 8.85 6.13 17.52
C ALA A 66 9.80 4.99 17.88
N THR A 67 9.39 4.14 18.81
CA THR A 67 10.10 2.92 19.21
C THR A 67 9.38 1.64 18.77
N ALA A 68 8.08 1.73 18.47
CA ALA A 68 7.25 0.61 18.04
C ALA A 68 6.63 0.88 16.67
N PHE A 69 6.53 -0.18 15.86
CA PHE A 69 5.97 -0.12 14.51
C PHE A 69 5.08 -1.34 14.26
N GLU A 70 3.83 -1.07 13.91
CA GLU A 70 2.86 -2.06 13.44
C GLU A 70 2.45 -1.71 12.01
N TYR A 71 2.08 -2.73 11.23
CA TYR A 71 1.79 -2.58 9.80
C TYR A 71 0.43 -3.20 9.49
N GLY A 72 -0.42 -2.43 8.82
CA GLY A 72 -1.74 -2.86 8.38
C GLY A 72 -2.00 -2.48 6.93
N ILE A 73 -3.08 -3.01 6.37
CA ILE A 73 -3.49 -2.71 4.99
C ILE A 73 -4.98 -2.46 4.94
N ASN A 74 -5.35 -1.40 4.22
CA ASN A 74 -6.72 -1.16 3.83
C ASN A 74 -6.85 -1.22 2.31
N ASN A 75 -7.87 -1.92 1.82
CA ASN A 75 -8.17 -1.95 0.39
C ASN A 75 -8.71 -0.61 -0.09
N GLY A 76 -8.34 -0.19 -1.30
CA GLY A 76 -8.80 1.04 -1.93
C GLY A 76 -7.93 2.25 -1.61
N ASP A 77 -8.59 3.40 -1.45
CA ASP A 77 -7.93 4.70 -1.32
C ASP A 77 -8.50 5.43 -0.09
N PHE A 78 -7.86 6.53 0.32
CA PHE A 78 -8.43 7.36 1.37
C PHE A 78 -9.78 7.93 0.93
N GLU A 79 -10.59 8.29 1.90
CA GLU A 79 -11.80 9.05 1.63
C GLU A 79 -11.45 10.48 1.14
N GLU A 80 -12.38 11.08 0.40
CA GLU A 80 -12.28 12.48 0.00
C GLU A 80 -12.22 13.39 1.25
N PRO A 81 -11.41 14.45 1.27
CA PRO A 81 -10.66 15.03 0.14
C PRO A 81 -9.22 14.50 -0.02
N PHE A 82 -8.83 13.45 0.72
CA PHE A 82 -7.43 13.01 0.79
C PHE A 82 -7.08 11.93 -0.24
N GLY A 83 -8.07 11.12 -0.64
CA GLY A 83 -7.95 10.17 -1.73
C GLY A 83 -8.48 10.72 -3.06
N ASN A 84 -8.19 10.00 -4.15
CA ASN A 84 -8.78 10.30 -5.46
C ASN A 84 -9.12 9.03 -6.25
N ARG A 85 -9.34 7.92 -5.53
CA ARG A 85 -9.67 6.58 -6.04
C ARG A 85 -8.64 6.01 -7.04
N LYS A 86 -7.37 6.39 -6.89
CA LYS A 86 -6.28 5.90 -7.74
C LYS A 86 -5.38 4.89 -7.04
N ALA A 87 -5.41 4.83 -5.72
CA ALA A 87 -4.71 3.82 -4.96
C ALA A 87 -5.48 2.50 -5.03
N ASP A 88 -4.75 1.40 -5.15
CA ASP A 88 -5.32 0.06 -5.04
C ASP A 88 -5.43 -0.34 -3.56
N GLY A 89 -4.50 0.16 -2.73
CA GLY A 89 -4.52 -0.02 -1.28
C GLY A 89 -3.76 1.05 -0.52
N ILE A 90 -3.94 1.05 0.80
CA ILE A 90 -3.23 1.87 1.75
C ILE A 90 -2.42 0.95 2.66
N LEU A 91 -1.10 1.17 2.73
CA LEU A 91 -0.26 0.65 3.81
C LEU A 91 -0.37 1.59 5.01
N THR A 92 -0.83 1.09 6.14
CA THR A 92 -0.82 1.81 7.41
C THR A 92 0.44 1.42 8.20
N ILE A 93 1.14 2.42 8.73
CA ILE A 93 2.21 2.24 9.71
C ILE A 93 1.73 2.90 11.00
N THR A 94 1.40 2.08 11.99
CA THR A 94 0.98 2.50 13.32
C THR A 94 2.19 2.54 14.25
N THR A 95 2.31 3.59 15.05
CA THR A 95 3.45 3.79 15.94
C THR A 95 3.02 4.36 17.29
N ASP A 96 3.94 4.38 18.26
CA ASP A 96 3.78 5.06 19.54
C ASP A 96 3.94 6.60 19.46
N TYR A 97 4.14 7.16 18.26
CA TYR A 97 4.28 8.60 18.02
C TYR A 97 3.17 9.17 17.12
N LYS A 98 3.11 8.70 15.87
CA LYS A 98 2.16 9.13 14.85
C LYS A 98 1.90 8.03 13.85
N ASP A 99 0.63 7.82 13.55
CA ASP A 99 0.23 6.88 12.52
C ASP A 99 0.28 7.55 11.15
N ILE A 100 0.69 6.78 10.15
CA ILE A 100 0.66 7.24 8.75
C ILE A 100 0.00 6.20 7.86
N GLY A 101 -0.69 6.68 6.84
CA GLY A 101 -1.15 5.86 5.74
C GLY A 101 -0.41 6.24 4.45
N ILE A 102 -0.03 5.24 3.67
CA ILE A 102 0.73 5.36 2.43
C ILE A 102 -0.11 4.77 1.30
N ARG A 103 -0.41 5.58 0.30
CA ARG A 103 -1.23 5.21 -0.86
C ARG A 103 -0.38 4.44 -1.86
N LEU A 104 -0.76 3.20 -2.14
CA LEU A 104 -0.05 2.30 -3.03
C LEU A 104 -0.90 2.00 -4.27
N LYS A 105 -0.25 2.02 -5.44
CA LYS A 105 -0.83 1.56 -6.70
C LYS A 105 0.06 0.50 -7.32
N TYR A 106 -0.49 -0.67 -7.57
CA TYR A 106 0.24 -1.77 -8.17
C TYR A 106 0.43 -1.53 -9.68
N ASP A 107 1.65 -1.73 -10.15
CA ASP A 107 2.01 -1.70 -11.55
C ASP A 107 2.31 -3.11 -12.03
N LYS A 108 1.34 -3.71 -12.73
CA LYS A 108 1.46 -5.06 -13.27
C LYS A 108 2.62 -5.23 -14.25
N LYS A 109 3.06 -4.16 -14.94
CA LYS A 109 4.17 -4.26 -15.91
C LYS A 109 5.52 -4.34 -15.21
N LEU A 110 5.66 -3.61 -14.11
CA LEU A 110 6.89 -3.57 -13.32
C LEU A 110 6.91 -4.63 -12.21
N ASP A 111 5.76 -5.24 -11.92
CA ASP A 111 5.55 -6.11 -10.75
C ASP A 111 6.01 -5.43 -9.46
N LYS A 112 5.62 -4.15 -9.29
CA LYS A 112 5.99 -3.30 -8.15
C LYS A 112 4.87 -2.31 -7.84
N PHE A 113 4.96 -1.64 -6.69
CA PHE A 113 4.02 -0.60 -6.26
C PHE A 113 4.60 0.81 -6.47
N HIS A 114 3.75 1.72 -6.91
CA HIS A 114 4.00 3.16 -6.87
C HIS A 114 3.46 3.76 -5.58
N ILE A 115 4.22 4.68 -4.97
CA ILE A 115 3.73 5.51 -3.88
C ILE A 115 3.06 6.74 -4.48
N LEU A 116 1.74 6.85 -4.30
CA LEU A 116 0.97 8.00 -4.81
C LEU A 116 0.98 9.19 -3.86
N GLY A 117 1.22 8.94 -2.58
CA GLY A 117 1.21 9.94 -1.51
C GLY A 117 1.11 9.29 -0.14
N TRP A 118 1.18 10.11 0.90
CA TRP A 118 0.99 9.68 2.28
C TRP A 118 0.30 10.79 3.08
N MET A 119 -0.30 10.42 4.22
CA MET A 119 -0.79 11.39 5.20
C MET A 119 -0.57 10.86 6.62
N THR A 120 -0.60 11.77 7.59
CA THR A 120 -0.72 11.39 9.01
C THR A 120 -2.17 11.04 9.28
N LEU A 121 -2.41 9.94 9.96
CA LEU A 121 -3.75 9.55 10.38
C LEU A 121 -4.05 10.24 11.72
N ALA A 122 -5.29 10.68 11.92
CA ALA A 122 -5.69 11.15 13.24
C ALA A 122 -5.70 9.94 14.17
N ASN A 123 -5.11 10.09 15.36
CA ASN A 123 -5.33 9.14 16.43
C ASN A 123 -6.73 9.46 16.97
N ASP A 124 -7.69 8.57 16.73
CA ASP A 124 -9.00 8.63 17.38
C ASP A 124 -8.90 8.37 18.89
#